data_AF-A0A2D0NHG0-F1
#
_entry.id   AF-A0A2D0NHG0-F1
#
_cell.length_a   1.000
_cell.length_b   1.000
_cell.length_c   1.000
_cell.angle_alpha   90.00
_cell.angle_beta   90.00
_cell.angle_gamma   90.00
#
_symmetry.space_group_name_H-M   'P 1'
#
loop_
_entity.id
_entity.type
_entity.pdbx_description
1 polymer ?
#
loop_
_entity_poly.entity_id
_entity_poly.type
_entity_poly.pdbx_seq_one_letter_code
_entity_poly.pdbx_strand_id
1 'polypeptide(L)' 'MTVRTKSNNRRGRFKLVIFFKQHRLARGFTLYSTAGQDVRGVSSDRFKHLVLQGKFAGKVKWAGIYEVGREVWRWSCFNV' A
#
# COMPACT_ATOMS: atom_id res chain seq x y z
N MET A 1 -36.33 8.96 -1.06
CA MET A 1 -35.34 8.32 -0.17
C MET A 1 -34.03 8.15 -0.94
N THR A 2 -32.98 8.90 -0.59
CA THR A 2 -31.72 8.84 -1.35
C THR A 2 -30.90 7.64 -0.91
N VAL A 3 -30.97 6.54 -1.66
CA VAL A 3 -30.16 5.34 -1.41
C VAL A 3 -28.70 5.72 -1.67
N ARG A 4 -27.97 6.05 -0.60
CA ARG A 4 -26.51 6.11 -0.60
C ARG A 4 -26.00 4.68 -0.77
N THR A 5 -25.92 4.22 -2.01
CA THR A 5 -25.26 2.98 -2.37
C THR A 5 -23.86 3.02 -1.79
N LYS A 6 -23.61 2.18 -0.78
CA LYS A 6 -22.26 1.91 -0.27
C LYS A 6 -21.38 1.67 -1.49
N SER A 7 -20.44 2.57 -1.75
CA SER A 7 -19.44 2.39 -2.80
C SER A 7 -18.79 1.04 -2.53
N ASN A 8 -19.15 0.06 -3.36
CA ASN A 8 -18.67 -1.30 -3.25
C ASN A 8 -17.23 -1.23 -3.74
N ASN A 9 -16.34 -0.84 -2.83
CA ASN A 9 -15.03 -0.29 -3.12
C ASN A 9 -14.12 -1.45 -3.55
N ARG A 10 -14.32 -1.89 -4.79
CA ARG A 10 -13.69 -3.07 -5.40
C ARG A 10 -12.20 -2.96 -5.14
N ARG A 11 -11.66 -3.94 -4.41
CA ARG A 11 -10.23 -4.04 -4.14
C ARG A 11 -9.52 -4.00 -5.49
N GLY A 12 -8.56 -3.09 -5.59
CA GLY A 12 -7.75 -2.95 -6.76
C GLY A 12 -6.70 -4.05 -6.89
N ARG A 13 -6.00 -4.03 -8.02
CA ARG A 13 -4.96 -4.99 -8.42
C ARG A 13 -3.69 -4.86 -7.59
N PHE A 14 -3.43 -3.68 -7.04
CA PHE A 14 -2.23 -3.38 -6.27
C PHE A 14 -2.43 -3.63 -4.78
N LYS A 15 -1.42 -4.25 -4.17
CA LYS A 15 -1.34 -4.57 -2.73
C LYS A 15 0.00 -4.07 -2.21
N LEU A 16 -0.03 -3.12 -1.28
CA LEU A 16 1.13 -2.66 -0.51
C LEU A 16 1.22 -3.49 0.77
N VAL A 17 2.38 -4.10 1.01
CA VAL A 17 2.73 -4.76 2.27
C VAL A 17 3.86 -3.98 2.93
N ILE A 18 3.73 -3.66 4.21
CA ILE A 18 4.67 -2.86 5.00
C ILE A 18 5.02 -3.59 6.29
N PHE A 19 6.31 -3.70 6.58
CA PHE A 19 6.83 -4.10 7.89
C PHE A 19 7.48 -2.88 8.54
N PHE A 20 7.01 -2.48 9.72
CA PHE A 20 7.53 -1.32 10.45
C PHE A 20 8.69 -1.71 11.37
N LYS A 21 9.61 -0.76 11.62
CA LYS A 21 10.80 -0.96 12.47
C LYS A 21 10.47 -1.35 13.91
N GLN A 22 9.41 -0.78 14.48
CA GLN A 22 9.02 -0.93 15.89
C GLN A 22 7.76 -1.78 16.10
N HIS A 23 7.31 -2.56 15.10
CA HIS A 23 6.06 -3.30 15.21
C HIS A 23 6.21 -4.51 16.15
N ARG A 24 5.52 -4.47 17.30
CA ARG A 24 5.47 -5.54 18.31
C ARG A 24 4.78 -6.82 17.82
N LEU A 25 4.12 -6.77 16.67
CA LEU A 25 3.45 -7.89 16.00
C LEU A 25 4.22 -8.25 14.73
N ALA A 26 4.61 -9.52 14.60
CA ALA A 26 5.36 -10.06 13.45
C ALA A 26 4.57 -10.10 12.10
N ARG A 27 3.39 -9.47 12.03
CA ARG A 27 2.53 -9.46 10.84
C ARG A 27 2.67 -8.12 10.11
N GLY A 28 3.03 -8.18 8.83
CA GLY A 28 3.10 -7.00 7.97
C GLY A 28 1.73 -6.33 7.76
N PHE A 29 1.70 -5.01 7.86
CA PHE A 29 0.53 -4.19 7.55
C PHE A 29 0.26 -4.24 6.04
N THR A 30 -0.98 -4.54 5.65
CA THR A 30 -1.36 -4.70 4.24
C THR A 30 -2.43 -3.68 3.86
N LEU A 31 -2.25 -3.00 2.73
CA LEU A 31 -3.20 -2.04 2.17
C LEU A 31 -3.42 -2.35 0.68
N TYR A 32 -4.68 -2.39 0.24
CA TYR A 32 -5.05 -2.62 -1.15
C TYR A 32 -5.39 -1.28 -1.82
N SER A 33 -5.17 -1.18 -3.14
CA SER A 33 -5.67 -0.03 -3.90
C SER A 33 -7.18 -0.14 -4.05
N THR A 34 -7.82 0.91 -4.54
CA THR A 34 -9.20 0.84 -5.04
C THR A 34 -9.20 0.78 -6.56
N ALA A 35 -10.20 0.14 -7.16
CA ALA A 35 -10.34 0.07 -8.62
C ALA A 35 -10.26 1.45 -9.31
N GLY A 36 -10.77 2.52 -8.66
CA GLY A 36 -10.69 3.89 -9.18
C GLY A 36 -9.28 4.49 -9.18
N GLN A 37 -8.37 4.00 -8.32
CA GLN A 37 -6.96 4.39 -8.37
C GLN A 37 -6.21 3.65 -9.48
N ASP A 38 -6.56 2.37 -9.71
CA ASP A 38 -5.94 1.55 -10.75
C ASP A 38 -6.29 2.06 -12.15
N VAL A 39 -7.57 2.38 -12.38
CA VAL A 39 -8.05 2.97 -13.65
C VAL A 39 -7.35 4.32 -13.93
N ARG A 40 -6.98 5.06 -12.88
CA ARG A 40 -6.24 6.32 -12.98
C ARG A 40 -4.71 6.14 -13.04
N GLY A 41 -4.18 4.91 -12.96
CA GLY A 41 -2.74 4.63 -12.92
C GLY A 41 -2.00 5.08 -11.64
N VAL A 42 -2.68 5.69 -10.65
CA VAL A 42 -2.03 6.33 -9.49
C VAL A 42 -1.75 5.40 -8.30
N SER A 43 -2.10 4.12 -8.41
CA SER A 43 -1.99 3.16 -7.30
C SER A 43 -0.55 2.94 -6.83
N SER A 44 0.37 2.68 -7.76
CA SER A 44 1.78 2.39 -7.42
C SER A 44 2.48 3.61 -6.83
N ASP A 45 2.33 4.79 -7.44
CA ASP A 45 3.01 6.00 -6.98
C ASP A 45 2.46 6.54 -5.66
N ARG A 46 1.15 6.42 -5.40
CA ARG A 46 0.60 6.71 -4.07
C ARG A 46 1.16 5.76 -3.01
N PHE A 47 1.42 4.50 -3.35
CA PHE A 47 2.03 3.54 -2.43
C PHE A 47 3.50 3.81 -2.17
N LYS A 48 4.29 4.12 -3.22
CA LYS A 48 5.67 4.62 -3.08
C LYS A 48 5.70 5.86 -2.19
N HIS A 49 4.85 6.86 -2.47
CA HIS A 49 4.77 8.08 -1.69
C HIS A 49 4.43 7.80 -0.21
N LEU A 50 3.42 6.96 0.08
CA LEU A 50 3.07 6.58 1.45
C LEU A 50 4.25 5.98 2.25
N VAL A 51 5.12 5.20 1.59
CA VAL A 51 6.31 4.56 2.18
C VAL A 51 7.49 5.52 2.31
N LEU A 52 7.76 6.31 1.27
CA LEU A 52 8.99 7.11 1.15
C LEU A 52 8.90 8.51 1.78
N GLN A 53 7.73 9.15 1.67
CA GLN A 53 7.55 10.58 1.98
C GLN A 53 6.29 10.88 2.84
N GLY A 54 5.31 9.98 2.82
CA GLY A 54 4.02 10.15 3.48
C GLY A 54 3.96 9.51 4.87
N LYS A 55 2.76 9.06 5.26
CA LYS A 55 2.41 8.60 6.61
C LYS A 55 3.36 7.55 7.23
N PHE A 56 4.04 6.76 6.40
CA PHE A 56 4.90 5.66 6.86
C PHE A 56 6.42 5.95 6.73
N ALA A 57 6.80 7.11 6.18
CA ALA A 57 8.20 7.52 6.03
C ALA A 57 8.98 7.42 7.36
N GLY A 58 10.24 6.99 7.28
CA GLY A 58 11.13 6.75 8.43
C GLY A 58 10.79 5.55 9.32
N LYS A 59 9.51 5.12 9.37
CA LYS A 59 8.98 4.06 10.24
C LYS A 59 9.02 2.66 9.60
N VAL A 60 9.13 2.60 8.27
CA VAL A 60 9.19 1.34 7.51
C VAL A 60 10.57 0.70 7.64
N LYS A 61 10.62 -0.60 7.93
CA LYS A 61 11.81 -1.46 7.82
C LYS A 61 11.92 -2.04 6.41
N TRP A 62 10.80 -2.51 5.87
CA TRP A 62 10.67 -3.06 4.52
C TRP A 62 9.24 -2.83 4.00
N ALA A 63 9.10 -2.61 2.70
CA ALA A 63 7.81 -2.59 2.02
C ALA A 63 7.90 -3.22 0.62
N GLY A 64 6.80 -3.80 0.16
CA GLY A 64 6.66 -4.34 -1.19
C GLY A 64 5.29 -3.98 -1.78
N ILE A 65 5.27 -3.59 -3.05
CA ILE A 65 4.04 -3.43 -3.83
C ILE A 65 3.93 -4.65 -4.75
N TYR A 66 2.77 -5.29 -4.71
CA TYR A 66 2.42 -6.43 -5.54
C TYR A 66 1.26 -6.06 -6.46
N GLU A 67 1.36 -6.40 -7.75
CA GLU A 67 0.26 -6.34 -8.71
C GLU A 67 -0.18 -7.77 -9.04
N VAL A 68 -1.44 -8.12 -8.76
CA VAL A 68 -2.02 -9.46 -9.01
C VAL A 68 -1.09 -10.60 -8.48
N GLY A 69 -0.49 -10.37 -7.31
CA GLY A 69 0.41 -11.31 -6.64
C GLY A 69 1.89 -11.27 -7.07
N ARG A 70 2.24 -10.59 -8.16
CA ARG A 70 3.65 -10.40 -8.58
C ARG A 70 4.24 -9.16 -7.91
N GLU A 71 5.46 -9.26 -7.38
CA GLU A 71 6.16 -8.09 -6.83
C GLU A 71 6.58 -7.16 -7.98
N VAL A 72 6.13 -5.89 -7.93
CA VAL A 72 6.45 -4.87 -8.94
C VAL A 72 7.34 -3.76 -8.40
N TRP A 73 7.48 -3.66 -7.08
CA TRP A 73 8.39 -2.74 -6.42
C TRP A 73 8.69 -3.21 -4.99
N ARG A 74 9.92 -2.99 -4.54
CA ARG A 74 10.39 -3.26 -3.18
C ARG A 74 11.19 -2.07 -2.67
N TRP A 75 11.08 -1.81 -1.38
CA TRP A 75 11.94 -0.88 -0.66
C TRP A 75 12.30 -1.44 0.71
N SER A 76 13.54 -1.23 1.13
CA SER A 76 14.03 -1.57 2.45
C SER A 76 14.77 -0.38 3.04
N CYS A 77 14.60 -0.17 4.35
CA CYS A 77 15.47 0.74 5.06
C CYS A 77 16.86 0.12 5.13
N PHE A 78 17.82 0.71 4.42
CA PHE A 78 19.22 0.47 4.69
C PHE A 78 19.53 1.11 6.05
N ASN A 79 19.96 0.30 7.01
CA ASN A 79 20.66 0.83 8.18
C ASN A 79 22.09 1.14 7.70
N VAL A 80 22.41 2.42 7.67
CA VAL A 80 23.78 2.93 7.76
C VAL A 80 24.00 3.31 9.22
#